data_AF-A0A329RG45-F1
#
_entry.id   AF-A0A329RG45-F1
#
_cell.length_a   1.000
_cell.length_b   1.000
_cell.length_c   1.000
_cell.angle_alpha   90.00
_cell.angle_beta   90.00
_cell.angle_gamma   90.00
#
_symmetry.space_group_name_H-M   'P 1'
#
loop_
_entity.id
_entity.type
_entity.pdbx_description
1 polymer ?
#
loop_
_entity_poly.entity_id
_entity_poly.type
_entity_poly.pdbx_seq_one_letter_code
_entity_poly.pdbx_strand_id
1 'polypeptide(L)'
;MLRATFVAAIAFFAISDVTLVQAGGTQSEACRDSSEQLQVGEYYKPSATEGSGVPNTTATFRRSPCPALNALANHGYLPRNGQNIAKGDLKAVIMEVFNIANDTATVQVNPVPEVFSLDYLGRHVLPEHDASLVRTDVYFGHDPMEINSTLAEDFLTRADASEKINTTAVAHTRRDRVTMCEAINPECTFGANEKQTAFLQAALLLTVLGQGDFISVDHARSFLFEEQIPSDFVKAAEAVSVATLTAKYVELVSQAP
;
A
#
# COMPACT_ATOMS: atom_id res chain seq x y z
N MET A 1 -3.76 -61.29 53.10
CA MET A 1 -3.88 -59.92 53.66
C MET A 1 -2.46 -59.48 54.01
N LEU A 2 -1.81 -58.44 53.51
CA LEU A 2 -2.23 -57.20 52.84
C LEU A 2 -1.04 -56.69 52.00
N ARG A 3 -1.36 -56.30 50.76
CA ARG A 3 -0.78 -55.30 49.82
C ARG A 3 0.65 -54.77 50.01
N ALA A 4 1.42 -54.95 48.93
CA ALA A 4 2.65 -54.25 48.59
C ALA A 4 2.40 -52.79 48.20
N THR A 5 3.35 -51.91 48.55
CA THR A 5 3.45 -50.55 48.00
C THR A 5 4.93 -50.28 47.68
N PHE A 6 5.23 -50.15 46.40
CA PHE A 6 6.53 -49.70 45.88
C PHE A 6 6.60 -48.16 45.93
N VAL A 7 7.65 -47.60 46.51
CA VAL A 7 8.02 -46.19 46.34
C VAL A 7 9.48 -46.16 45.90
N ALA A 8 9.70 -45.84 44.62
CA ALA A 8 11.03 -45.60 44.07
C ALA A 8 11.43 -44.14 44.33
N ALA A 9 12.54 -43.94 45.04
CA ALA A 9 13.16 -42.64 45.23
C ALA A 9 13.97 -42.27 43.97
N ILE A 10 13.61 -41.17 43.32
CA ILE A 10 14.36 -40.61 42.19
C ILE A 10 15.32 -39.56 42.77
N ALA A 11 16.62 -39.78 42.57
CA ALA A 11 17.67 -38.85 42.93
C ALA A 11 17.71 -37.67 41.93
N PHE A 12 17.73 -36.45 42.47
CA PHE A 12 17.96 -35.21 41.71
C PHE A 12 19.43 -35.14 41.27
N PHE A 13 19.67 -35.16 39.95
CA PHE A 13 20.91 -34.67 39.37
C PHE A 13 20.71 -33.20 38.98
N ALA A 14 21.47 -32.30 39.62
CA ALA A 14 21.59 -30.92 39.21
C ALA A 14 22.51 -30.83 37.98
N ILE A 15 21.98 -30.34 36.87
CA ILE A 15 22.77 -29.98 35.68
C ILE A 15 22.25 -28.64 35.15
N SER A 16 23.08 -27.63 35.37
CA SER A 16 23.31 -26.38 34.61
C SER A 16 22.14 -25.55 34.07
N ASP A 17 22.13 -24.29 34.49
CA ASP A 17 21.38 -23.16 33.92
C ASP A 17 21.43 -23.15 32.38
N VAL A 18 20.28 -23.40 31.77
CA VAL A 18 20.01 -23.00 30.39
C VAL A 18 19.23 -21.70 30.47
N THR A 19 19.93 -20.58 30.29
CA THR A 19 19.30 -19.30 29.97
C THR A 19 18.50 -19.47 28.68
N LEU A 20 17.17 -19.40 28.78
CA LEU A 20 16.31 -19.20 27.62
C LEU A 20 16.71 -17.86 26.96
N VAL A 21 17.39 -17.94 25.82
CA VAL A 21 17.56 -16.78 24.94
C VAL A 21 16.18 -16.44 24.40
N GLN A 22 15.72 -15.24 24.75
CA GLN A 22 14.49 -14.63 24.25
C GLN A 22 14.73 -14.23 22.77
N ALA A 23 14.54 -15.20 21.86
CA ALA A 23 14.62 -14.97 20.43
C ALA A 23 13.33 -14.27 19.95
N GLY A 24 13.30 -12.95 20.08
CA GLY A 24 12.20 -12.12 19.60
C GLY A 24 12.49 -10.62 19.46
N GLY A 25 13.60 -10.12 19.99
CA GLY A 25 13.93 -8.68 20.00
C GLY A 25 14.91 -8.20 18.93
N THR A 26 15.73 -9.08 18.33
CA THR A 26 16.98 -8.61 17.68
C THR A 26 16.88 -8.23 16.21
N GLN A 27 16.01 -8.87 15.40
CA GLN A 27 15.93 -8.54 13.97
C GLN A 27 15.11 -7.28 13.70
N SER A 28 13.98 -7.12 14.40
CA SER A 28 13.10 -5.96 14.26
C SER A 28 13.78 -4.65 14.67
N GLU A 29 14.51 -4.65 15.79
CA GLU A 29 15.27 -3.49 16.25
C GLU A 29 16.45 -3.19 15.31
N ALA A 30 17.16 -4.21 14.83
CA ALA A 30 18.28 -4.02 13.91
C ALA A 30 17.86 -3.52 12.52
N CYS A 31 16.74 -3.99 11.96
CA CYS A 31 16.20 -3.47 10.69
C CYS A 31 15.65 -2.05 10.81
N ARG A 32 15.07 -1.72 11.96
CA ARG A 32 14.64 -0.35 12.25
C ARG A 32 15.84 0.59 12.29
N ASP A 33 16.88 0.23 13.05
CA ASP A 33 18.12 1.01 13.18
C ASP A 33 18.82 1.21 11.84
N SER A 34 18.92 0.17 10.99
CA SER A 34 19.54 0.31 9.67
C SER A 34 18.75 1.19 8.69
N SER A 35 17.41 1.12 8.72
CA SER A 35 16.57 1.96 7.86
C SER A 35 16.53 3.42 8.32
N GLU A 36 16.64 3.71 9.62
CA GLU A 36 16.67 5.07 10.19
C GLU A 36 17.97 5.82 9.84
N GLN A 37 19.03 5.11 9.45
CA GLN A 37 20.31 5.69 9.01
C GLN A 37 20.29 6.14 7.52
N LEU A 38 19.30 5.72 6.74
CA LEU A 38 19.18 6.05 5.32
C LEU A 38 18.77 7.52 5.11
N GLN A 39 19.43 8.19 4.19
CA GLN A 39 19.12 9.57 3.82
C GLN A 39 17.77 9.67 3.08
N VAL A 40 17.09 10.81 3.17
CA VAL A 40 15.88 11.06 2.39
C VAL A 40 16.18 10.90 0.89
N GLY A 41 15.35 10.13 0.20
CA GLY A 41 15.53 9.74 -1.20
C GLY A 41 16.08 8.32 -1.37
N GLU A 42 16.81 7.77 -0.40
CA GLU A 42 17.28 6.39 -0.46
C GLU A 42 16.13 5.40 -0.25
N TYR A 43 16.09 4.36 -1.11
CA TYR A 43 14.99 3.40 -1.16
C TYR A 43 15.22 2.23 -0.20
N TYR A 44 14.22 1.96 0.64
CA TYR A 44 14.10 0.74 1.42
C TYR A 44 12.62 0.37 1.57
N LYS A 45 12.24 -0.80 1.06
CA LYS A 45 10.92 -1.38 1.24
C LYS A 45 10.98 -2.50 2.28
N PRO A 46 10.20 -2.42 3.38
CA PRO A 46 10.12 -3.49 4.35
C PRO A 46 9.50 -4.73 3.72
N SER A 47 10.00 -5.90 4.10
CA SER A 47 9.41 -7.19 3.74
C SER A 47 8.06 -7.42 4.44
N ALA A 48 7.32 -8.42 3.99
CA ALA A 48 6.05 -8.83 4.63
C ALA A 48 6.24 -9.33 6.08
N THR A 49 7.46 -9.64 6.51
CA THR A 49 7.76 -9.99 7.91
C THR A 49 8.07 -8.77 8.78
N GLU A 50 8.42 -7.65 8.17
CA GLU A 50 8.79 -6.40 8.85
C GLU A 50 7.64 -5.39 8.87
N GLY A 51 6.77 -5.43 7.86
CA GLY A 51 5.67 -4.50 7.66
C GLY A 51 4.29 -5.14 7.56
N SER A 52 3.26 -4.33 7.81
CA SER A 52 1.86 -4.71 7.64
C SER A 52 1.00 -3.47 7.40
N GLY A 53 -0.09 -3.63 6.65
CA GLY A 53 -1.14 -2.65 6.44
C GLY A 53 -2.44 -2.96 7.19
N VAL A 54 -2.46 -4.00 8.03
CA VAL A 54 -3.61 -4.33 8.88
C VAL A 54 -3.84 -3.22 9.90
N PRO A 55 -5.07 -2.67 10.03
CA PRO A 55 -5.35 -1.61 10.99
C PRO A 55 -4.97 -1.96 12.43
N ASN A 56 -4.26 -1.06 13.11
CA ASN A 56 -3.75 -1.23 14.48
C ASN A 56 -2.77 -2.41 14.63
N THR A 57 -2.05 -2.77 13.56
CA THR A 57 -0.98 -3.78 13.61
C THR A 57 0.11 -3.40 14.64
N THR A 58 0.95 -4.36 15.02
CA THR A 58 2.14 -4.16 15.88
C THR A 58 3.47 -4.33 15.14
N ALA A 59 3.45 -4.68 13.84
CA ALA A 59 4.61 -4.71 12.94
C ALA A 59 5.53 -3.46 13.05
N THR A 60 6.80 -3.62 12.72
CA THR A 60 7.79 -2.53 12.84
C THR A 60 7.51 -1.40 11.86
N PHE A 61 7.11 -1.75 10.65
CA PHE A 61 6.77 -0.82 9.60
C PHE A 61 5.26 -0.85 9.32
N ARG A 62 4.61 0.31 9.40
CA ARG A 62 3.23 0.49 8.96
C ARG A 62 3.26 0.82 7.47
N ARG A 63 2.43 0.12 6.71
CA ARG A 63 2.18 0.43 5.31
C ARG A 63 0.67 0.52 5.08
N SER A 64 0.27 0.89 3.88
CA SER A 64 -1.11 1.12 3.49
C SER A 64 -1.43 0.33 2.22
N PRO A 65 -2.70 0.27 1.78
CA PRO A 65 -3.03 -0.17 0.42
C PRO A 65 -2.61 0.84 -0.66
N CYS A 66 -2.14 2.04 -0.30
CA CYS A 66 -1.78 3.09 -1.24
C CYS A 66 -0.31 3.00 -1.68
N PRO A 67 -0.03 2.73 -2.97
CA PRO A 67 1.35 2.59 -3.46
C PRO A 67 2.17 3.88 -3.34
N ALA A 68 1.55 5.04 -3.60
CA ALA A 68 2.25 6.32 -3.56
C ALA A 68 2.71 6.69 -2.14
N LEU A 69 1.87 6.45 -1.12
CA LEU A 69 2.24 6.74 0.28
C LEU A 69 3.29 5.76 0.80
N ASN A 70 3.18 4.48 0.41
CA ASN A 70 4.20 3.49 0.72
C ASN A 70 5.54 3.86 0.09
N ALA A 71 5.54 4.35 -1.16
CA ALA A 71 6.75 4.85 -1.81
C ALA A 71 7.36 6.05 -1.07
N LEU A 72 6.55 7.02 -0.64
CA LEU A 72 7.04 8.15 0.17
C LEU A 72 7.72 7.69 1.47
N ALA A 73 7.14 6.70 2.17
CA ALA A 73 7.76 6.12 3.36
C ALA A 73 9.01 5.30 3.03
N ASN A 74 8.99 4.53 1.93
CA ASN A 74 10.15 3.73 1.48
C ASN A 74 11.34 4.61 1.09
N HIS A 75 11.11 5.86 0.69
CA HIS A 75 12.15 6.84 0.39
C HIS A 75 12.44 7.81 1.55
N GLY A 76 11.75 7.70 2.69
CA GLY A 76 11.96 8.58 3.85
C GLY A 76 11.42 10.01 3.70
N TYR A 77 10.60 10.29 2.68
CA TYR A 77 9.85 11.56 2.59
C TYR A 77 8.74 11.64 3.65
N LEU A 78 8.21 10.48 4.04
CA LEU A 78 7.44 10.29 5.28
C LEU A 78 8.30 9.48 6.26
N PRO A 79 7.99 9.48 7.57
CA PRO A 79 8.62 8.56 8.52
C PRO A 79 8.70 7.14 7.94
N ARG A 80 9.91 6.58 7.84
CA ARG A 80 10.15 5.29 7.14
C ARG A 80 9.35 4.14 7.75
N ASN A 81 9.19 4.18 9.07
CA ASN A 81 8.36 3.25 9.83
C ASN A 81 6.84 3.41 9.59
N GLY A 82 6.40 4.43 8.85
CA GLY A 82 5.01 4.71 8.52
C GLY A 82 4.15 5.15 9.71
N GLN A 83 4.76 5.60 10.81
CA GLN A 83 4.08 5.91 12.08
C GLN A 83 4.15 7.42 12.41
N ASN A 84 3.19 7.89 13.21
CA ASN A 84 3.15 9.26 13.75
C ASN A 84 3.26 10.36 12.68
N ILE A 85 2.57 10.15 11.56
CA ILE A 85 2.55 11.08 10.43
C ILE A 85 1.53 12.18 10.72
N ALA A 86 1.97 13.43 10.77
CA ALA A 86 1.05 14.56 10.82
C ALA A 86 0.37 14.75 9.46
N LYS A 87 -0.93 15.04 9.47
CA LYS A 87 -1.72 15.31 8.26
C LYS A 87 -1.12 16.45 7.42
N GLY A 88 -0.65 17.51 8.10
CA GLY A 88 0.03 18.63 7.47
C GLY A 88 1.30 18.22 6.72
N ASP A 89 2.10 17.33 7.31
CA ASP A 89 3.33 16.83 6.68
C ASP A 89 3.00 15.97 5.46
N LEU A 90 2.02 15.07 5.56
CA LEU A 90 1.54 14.31 4.40
C LEU A 90 1.13 15.26 3.26
N LYS A 91 0.34 16.29 3.58
CA LYS A 91 -0.12 17.27 2.60
C LYS A 91 1.05 17.98 1.92
N ALA A 92 2.01 18.48 2.69
CA ALA A 92 3.18 19.17 2.16
C ALA A 92 4.01 18.24 1.25
N VAL A 93 4.25 17.00 1.70
CA VAL A 93 5.07 16.02 0.97
C VAL A 93 4.42 15.61 -0.35
N ILE A 94 3.12 15.33 -0.41
CA ILE A 94 2.48 14.97 -1.70
C ILE A 94 2.46 16.13 -2.69
N MET A 95 2.36 17.38 -2.20
CA MET A 95 2.47 18.56 -3.04
C MET A 95 3.90 18.71 -3.57
N GLU A 96 4.89 18.56 -2.72
CA GLU A 96 6.30 18.70 -3.08
C GLU A 96 6.76 17.58 -4.03
N VAL A 97 6.60 16.32 -3.64
CA VAL A 97 7.17 15.17 -4.34
C VAL A 97 6.43 14.85 -5.63
N PHE A 98 5.10 15.02 -5.65
CA PHE A 98 4.27 14.62 -6.78
C PHE A 98 3.65 15.79 -7.56
N ASN A 99 3.97 17.04 -7.21
CA ASN A 99 3.39 18.26 -7.78
C ASN A 99 1.84 18.24 -7.76
N ILE A 100 1.26 17.81 -6.65
CA ILE A 100 -0.18 17.86 -6.43
C ILE A 100 -0.56 19.29 -6.01
N ALA A 101 -1.60 19.88 -6.59
CA ALA A 101 -2.06 21.21 -6.21
C ALA A 101 -2.70 21.21 -4.81
N ASN A 102 -2.73 22.37 -4.14
CA ASN A 102 -3.21 22.49 -2.76
C ASN A 102 -4.67 22.05 -2.56
N ASP A 103 -5.54 22.28 -3.55
CA ASP A 103 -6.94 21.85 -3.53
C ASP A 103 -7.05 20.31 -3.53
N THR A 104 -6.36 19.65 -4.45
CA THR A 104 -6.27 18.19 -4.52
C THR A 104 -5.64 17.62 -3.26
N ALA A 105 -4.52 18.18 -2.82
CA ALA A 105 -3.83 17.70 -1.63
C ALA A 105 -4.72 17.79 -0.39
N THR A 106 -5.54 18.85 -0.27
CA THR A 106 -6.53 19.00 0.80
C THR A 106 -7.58 17.89 0.76
N VAL A 107 -8.09 17.55 -0.44
CA VAL A 107 -9.05 16.44 -0.61
C VAL A 107 -8.40 15.11 -0.21
N GLN A 108 -7.18 14.84 -0.68
CA GLN A 108 -6.48 13.57 -0.46
C GLN A 108 -6.18 13.29 1.01
N VAL A 109 -5.87 14.32 1.81
CA VAL A 109 -5.55 14.16 3.24
C VAL A 109 -6.77 14.27 4.17
N ASN A 110 -7.95 14.59 3.63
CA ASN A 110 -9.17 14.72 4.44
C ASN A 110 -9.57 13.42 5.18
N PRO A 111 -9.43 12.21 4.60
CA PRO A 111 -9.87 10.98 5.25
C PRO A 111 -9.05 10.54 6.48
N VAL A 112 -7.84 11.09 6.66
CA VAL A 112 -6.93 10.69 7.76
C VAL A 112 -7.10 11.59 9.00
N PRO A 113 -6.78 11.12 10.22
CA PRO A 113 -6.71 11.92 11.43
C PRO A 113 -5.59 12.96 11.37
N GLU A 114 -5.52 13.84 12.36
CA GLU A 114 -4.47 14.86 12.45
C GLU A 114 -3.06 14.23 12.60
N VAL A 115 -2.96 13.14 13.35
CA VAL A 115 -1.77 12.30 13.45
C VAL A 115 -2.20 10.85 13.30
N PHE A 116 -1.53 10.12 12.42
CA PHE A 116 -1.92 8.75 12.08
C PHE A 116 -0.71 7.90 11.66
N SER A 117 -0.97 6.61 11.47
CA SER A 117 -0.02 5.66 10.89
C SER A 117 -0.59 5.11 9.58
N LEU A 118 0.25 4.72 8.63
CA LEU A 118 -0.20 4.32 7.28
C LEU A 118 -1.22 3.17 7.27
N ASP A 119 -1.17 2.27 8.25
CA ASP A 119 -2.11 1.15 8.42
C ASP A 119 -3.55 1.59 8.72
N TYR A 120 -3.75 2.85 9.15
CA TYR A 120 -5.09 3.45 9.30
C TYR A 120 -5.90 3.39 7.99
N LEU A 121 -5.20 3.47 6.84
CA LEU A 121 -5.80 3.42 5.51
C LEU A 121 -6.13 1.98 5.05
N GLY A 122 -5.72 0.95 5.80
CA GLY A 122 -6.11 -0.44 5.55
C GLY A 122 -7.46 -0.82 6.16
N ARG A 123 -8.18 0.13 6.78
CA ARG A 123 -9.55 -0.11 7.26
C ARG A 123 -10.47 -0.14 6.04
N HIS A 124 -11.33 -1.15 5.97
CA HIS A 124 -12.32 -1.32 4.90
C HIS A 124 -13.47 -0.32 4.98
N VAL A 125 -13.09 0.95 4.83
CA VAL A 125 -13.89 2.16 4.79
C VAL A 125 -13.15 3.10 3.82
N LEU A 126 -13.89 3.79 2.96
CA LEU A 126 -13.32 4.71 1.98
C LEU A 126 -12.21 5.59 2.60
N PRO A 127 -11.05 5.72 1.94
CA PRO A 127 -10.83 5.44 0.51
C PRO A 127 -10.46 3.99 0.16
N GLU A 128 -10.36 3.07 1.14
CA GLU A 128 -10.16 1.64 0.86
C GLU A 128 -11.48 1.02 0.39
N HIS A 129 -11.41 0.11 -0.58
CA HIS A 129 -12.56 -0.51 -1.22
C HIS A 129 -12.17 -1.78 -2.00
N ASP A 130 -13.15 -2.64 -2.25
CA ASP A 130 -13.00 -3.81 -3.12
C ASP A 130 -12.72 -3.44 -4.59
N ALA A 131 -12.37 -4.43 -5.40
CA ALA A 131 -11.99 -4.26 -6.80
C ALA A 131 -10.79 -3.29 -6.94
N SER A 132 -9.84 -3.33 -6.01
CA SER A 132 -8.57 -2.58 -6.10
C SER A 132 -7.74 -3.01 -7.33
N LEU A 133 -6.90 -2.12 -7.87
CA LEU A 133 -6.13 -2.39 -9.09
C LEU A 133 -5.17 -3.58 -8.92
N VAL A 134 -4.42 -3.62 -7.82
CA VAL A 134 -3.38 -4.65 -7.58
C VAL A 134 -3.39 -5.21 -6.16
N ARG A 135 -4.49 -5.01 -5.41
CA ARG A 135 -4.69 -5.56 -4.06
C ARG A 135 -5.90 -6.50 -4.09
N THR A 136 -5.83 -7.53 -3.27
CA THR A 136 -6.93 -8.49 -3.09
C THR A 136 -8.02 -7.87 -2.23
N ASP A 137 -9.29 -8.14 -2.57
CA ASP A 137 -10.45 -7.69 -1.80
C ASP A 137 -10.41 -8.22 -0.36
N VAL A 138 -10.95 -7.45 0.59
CA VAL A 138 -10.83 -7.73 2.03
C VAL A 138 -11.40 -9.09 2.42
N TYR A 139 -12.42 -9.55 1.68
CA TYR A 139 -13.09 -10.84 1.87
C TYR A 139 -12.12 -12.02 1.92
N PHE A 140 -11.02 -11.97 1.16
CA PHE A 140 -10.05 -13.05 1.09
C PHE A 140 -8.99 -13.01 2.21
N GLY A 141 -9.04 -12.01 3.09
CA GLY A 141 -8.24 -11.97 4.32
C GLY A 141 -6.74 -11.72 4.14
N HIS A 142 -6.33 -11.12 3.03
CA HIS A 142 -4.94 -10.72 2.79
C HIS A 142 -4.58 -9.44 3.55
N ASP A 143 -3.28 -9.26 3.83
CA ASP A 143 -2.80 -8.01 4.42
C ASP A 143 -2.99 -6.85 3.41
N PRO A 144 -3.56 -5.69 3.80
CA PRO A 144 -3.71 -4.54 2.89
C PRO A 144 -2.42 -4.01 2.26
N MET A 145 -1.25 -4.30 2.86
CA MET A 145 0.07 -4.00 2.26
C MET A 145 0.44 -4.96 1.13
N GLU A 146 -0.13 -6.17 1.11
CA GLU A 146 0.21 -7.22 0.16
C GLU A 146 -0.21 -6.83 -1.26
N ILE A 147 0.74 -6.92 -2.19
CA ILE A 147 0.49 -6.71 -3.61
C ILE A 147 0.17 -8.05 -4.25
N ASN A 148 -0.98 -8.14 -4.91
CA ASN A 148 -1.36 -9.32 -5.66
C ASN A 148 -0.61 -9.32 -7.00
N SER A 149 0.41 -10.17 -7.12
CA SER A 149 1.27 -10.23 -8.31
C SER A 149 0.49 -10.56 -9.58
N THR A 150 -0.52 -11.42 -9.50
CA THR A 150 -1.38 -11.78 -10.65
C THR A 150 -2.15 -10.56 -11.16
N LEU A 151 -2.73 -9.75 -10.26
CA LEU A 151 -3.42 -8.51 -10.65
C LEU A 151 -2.45 -7.45 -11.20
N ALA A 152 -1.25 -7.34 -10.59
CA ALA A 152 -0.22 -6.44 -11.09
C ALA A 152 0.24 -6.84 -12.50
N GLU A 153 0.50 -8.13 -12.74
CA GLU A 153 0.89 -8.65 -14.05
C GLU A 153 -0.24 -8.49 -15.09
N ASP A 154 -1.50 -8.76 -14.74
CA ASP A 154 -2.65 -8.47 -15.61
C ASP A 154 -2.65 -6.99 -16.04
N PHE A 155 -2.45 -6.07 -15.09
CA PHE A 155 -2.39 -4.65 -15.41
C PHE A 155 -1.23 -4.29 -16.34
N LEU A 156 -0.01 -4.78 -16.05
CA LEU A 156 1.19 -4.47 -16.83
C LEU A 156 1.12 -5.02 -18.26
N THR A 157 0.47 -6.17 -18.48
CA THR A 157 0.32 -6.77 -19.81
C THR A 157 -0.67 -6.05 -20.72
N ARG A 158 -1.41 -5.06 -20.21
CA ARG A 158 -2.34 -4.23 -20.99
C ARG A 158 -1.66 -3.08 -21.73
N ALA A 159 -0.34 -3.00 -21.70
CA ALA A 159 0.43 -1.98 -22.41
C ALA A 159 0.34 -2.14 -23.94
N ASP A 160 0.46 -1.02 -24.64
CA ASP A 160 0.60 -1.02 -26.09
C ASP A 160 2.03 -1.40 -26.55
N ALA A 161 2.26 -1.40 -27.85
CA ALA A 161 3.56 -1.74 -28.44
C ALA A 161 4.71 -0.77 -28.06
N SER A 162 4.39 0.38 -27.46
CA SER A 162 5.36 1.35 -26.92
C SER A 162 5.51 1.24 -25.40
N GLU A 163 5.06 0.14 -24.79
CA GLU A 163 5.12 -0.13 -23.35
C GLU A 163 4.39 0.93 -22.52
N LYS A 164 3.27 1.44 -23.04
CA LYS A 164 2.42 2.42 -22.37
C LYS A 164 1.05 1.82 -22.06
N ILE A 165 0.62 1.97 -20.81
CA ILE A 165 -0.73 1.65 -20.37
C ILE A 165 -1.54 2.94 -20.44
N ASN A 166 -2.31 3.09 -21.52
CA ASN A 166 -3.05 4.32 -21.80
C ASN A 166 -4.39 4.41 -21.04
N THR A 167 -5.06 5.56 -21.15
CA THR A 167 -6.34 5.84 -20.47
C THR A 167 -7.40 4.76 -20.74
N THR A 168 -7.52 4.25 -21.97
CA THR A 168 -8.47 3.18 -22.31
C THR A 168 -8.14 1.87 -21.60
N ALA A 169 -6.85 1.48 -21.58
CA ALA A 169 -6.41 0.27 -20.88
C ALA A 169 -6.68 0.36 -19.36
N VAL A 170 -6.43 1.51 -18.74
CA VAL A 170 -6.75 1.76 -17.32
C VAL A 170 -8.26 1.70 -17.06
N ALA A 171 -9.07 2.32 -17.92
CA ALA A 171 -10.53 2.29 -17.82
C ALA A 171 -11.09 0.86 -17.93
N HIS A 172 -10.62 0.07 -18.90
CA HIS A 172 -10.99 -1.33 -19.04
C HIS A 172 -10.54 -2.17 -17.84
N THR A 173 -9.35 -1.91 -17.28
CA THR A 173 -8.91 -2.59 -16.04
C THR A 173 -9.89 -2.33 -14.90
N ARG A 174 -10.34 -1.07 -14.73
CA ARG A 174 -11.31 -0.73 -13.70
C ARG A 174 -12.62 -1.50 -13.86
N ARG A 175 -13.14 -1.63 -15.08
CA ARG A 175 -14.34 -2.44 -15.37
C ARG A 175 -14.10 -3.90 -15.02
N ASP A 176 -13.02 -4.48 -15.53
CA ASP A 176 -12.73 -5.90 -15.39
C ASP A 176 -12.51 -6.30 -13.91
N ARG A 177 -11.93 -5.39 -13.10
CA ARG A 177 -11.77 -5.60 -11.66
C ARG A 177 -13.11 -5.68 -10.91
N VAL A 178 -14.10 -4.88 -11.32
CA VAL A 178 -15.46 -4.94 -10.74
C VAL A 178 -16.15 -6.23 -11.15
N THR A 179 -16.10 -6.60 -12.44
CA THR A 179 -16.64 -7.87 -12.93
C THR A 179 -16.03 -9.06 -12.20
N MET A 180 -14.72 -9.03 -11.94
CA MET A 180 -14.04 -10.06 -11.18
C MET A 180 -14.54 -10.09 -9.72
N CYS A 181 -14.59 -8.95 -9.04
CA CYS A 181 -15.10 -8.83 -7.67
C CYS A 181 -16.50 -9.45 -7.53
N GLU A 182 -17.44 -9.05 -8.40
CA GLU A 182 -18.81 -9.58 -8.40
C GLU A 182 -18.88 -11.09 -8.69
N ALA A 183 -17.91 -11.63 -9.43
CA ALA A 183 -17.89 -13.05 -9.79
C ALA A 183 -17.29 -13.95 -8.69
N ILE A 184 -16.30 -13.46 -7.93
CA ILE A 184 -15.53 -14.30 -7.00
C ILE A 184 -15.68 -13.93 -5.53
N ASN A 185 -16.10 -12.69 -5.22
CA ASN A 185 -16.29 -12.19 -3.87
C ASN A 185 -17.80 -12.09 -3.57
N PRO A 186 -18.38 -12.99 -2.76
CA PRO A 186 -19.80 -12.96 -2.43
C PRO A 186 -20.19 -11.75 -1.56
N GLU A 187 -19.22 -11.01 -1.02
CA GLU A 187 -19.39 -9.79 -0.24
C GLU A 187 -18.93 -8.54 -1.01
N CYS A 188 -18.73 -8.65 -2.34
CA CYS A 188 -18.23 -7.55 -3.17
C CYS A 188 -19.02 -6.25 -2.97
N THR A 189 -18.33 -5.18 -2.57
CA THR A 189 -18.88 -3.84 -2.45
C THR A 189 -18.33 -2.91 -3.53
N PHE A 190 -19.17 -2.55 -4.51
CA PHE A 190 -18.77 -1.61 -5.56
C PHE A 190 -19.92 -0.71 -6.02
N GLY A 191 -20.42 0.11 -5.11
CA GLY A 191 -21.47 1.09 -5.36
C GLY A 191 -20.96 2.37 -6.04
N ALA A 192 -21.80 3.40 -6.04
CA ALA A 192 -21.48 4.68 -6.67
C ALA A 192 -20.25 5.37 -6.04
N ASN A 193 -20.08 5.27 -4.73
CA ASN A 193 -18.98 5.91 -4.00
C ASN A 193 -17.65 5.17 -4.23
N GLU A 194 -17.67 3.83 -4.24
CA GLU A 194 -16.51 2.99 -4.55
C GLU A 194 -16.10 3.20 -6.00
N LYS A 195 -17.06 3.22 -6.94
CA LYS A 195 -16.80 3.57 -8.34
C LYS A 195 -16.15 4.95 -8.48
N GLN A 196 -16.69 5.98 -7.81
CA GLN A 196 -16.11 7.31 -7.85
C GLN A 196 -14.67 7.32 -7.33
N THR A 197 -14.44 6.72 -6.16
CA THR A 197 -13.12 6.63 -5.51
C THR A 197 -12.11 5.90 -6.39
N ALA A 198 -12.48 4.73 -6.88
CA ALA A 198 -11.66 3.88 -7.73
C ALA A 198 -11.22 4.57 -9.03
N PHE A 199 -12.13 5.30 -9.68
CA PHE A 199 -11.80 6.02 -10.92
C PHE A 199 -11.01 7.32 -10.65
N LEU A 200 -11.19 7.96 -9.50
CA LEU A 200 -10.31 9.06 -9.08
C LEU A 200 -8.89 8.57 -8.75
N GLN A 201 -8.75 7.38 -8.15
CA GLN A 201 -7.44 6.73 -7.96
C GLN A 201 -6.79 6.37 -9.29
N ALA A 202 -7.55 5.91 -10.28
CA ALA A 202 -7.06 5.71 -11.64
C ALA A 202 -6.66 7.03 -12.34
N ALA A 203 -7.38 8.13 -12.09
CA ALA A 203 -7.00 9.45 -12.57
C ALA A 203 -5.68 9.91 -11.94
N LEU A 204 -5.47 9.69 -10.65
CA LEU A 204 -4.20 9.95 -9.96
C LEU A 204 -3.06 9.10 -10.55
N LEU A 205 -3.29 7.81 -10.82
CA LEU A 205 -2.29 6.94 -11.46
C LEU A 205 -1.78 7.55 -12.77
N LEU A 206 -2.67 8.05 -13.62
CA LEU A 206 -2.29 8.61 -14.92
C LEU A 206 -1.73 10.02 -14.82
N THR A 207 -2.35 10.91 -14.05
CA THR A 207 -2.00 12.34 -14.01
C THR A 207 -0.87 12.69 -13.05
N VAL A 208 -0.67 11.87 -12.01
CA VAL A 208 0.35 12.10 -10.98
C VAL A 208 1.52 11.13 -11.12
N LEU A 209 1.24 9.83 -11.27
CA LEU A 209 2.29 8.80 -11.36
C LEU A 209 2.69 8.47 -12.81
N GLY A 210 1.91 8.94 -13.78
CA GLY A 210 2.16 8.82 -15.21
C GLY A 210 2.38 10.18 -15.86
N GLN A 211 2.05 10.27 -17.15
CA GLN A 211 2.22 11.48 -17.96
C GLN A 211 0.90 12.02 -18.51
N GLY A 212 -0.19 11.88 -17.74
CA GLY A 212 -1.52 12.37 -18.07
C GLY A 212 -2.39 11.36 -18.80
N ASP A 213 -1.95 10.88 -19.96
CA ASP A 213 -2.75 9.97 -20.81
C ASP A 213 -2.29 8.52 -20.76
N PHE A 214 -1.13 8.27 -20.18
CA PHE A 214 -0.56 6.95 -19.99
C PHE A 214 0.37 6.92 -18.77
N ILE A 215 0.67 5.72 -18.31
CA ILE A 215 1.82 5.40 -17.47
C ILE A 215 2.68 4.36 -18.21
N SER A 216 4.01 4.47 -18.15
CA SER A 216 4.88 3.43 -18.74
C SER A 216 4.80 2.14 -17.93
N VAL A 217 5.07 1.00 -18.54
CA VAL A 217 5.15 -0.29 -17.83
C VAL A 217 6.15 -0.22 -16.69
N ASP A 218 7.31 0.42 -16.89
CA ASP A 218 8.34 0.56 -15.87
C ASP A 218 7.86 1.42 -14.69
N HIS A 219 7.23 2.57 -14.94
CA HIS A 219 6.70 3.41 -13.85
C HIS A 219 5.53 2.74 -13.15
N ALA A 220 4.66 2.03 -13.88
CA ALA A 220 3.57 1.27 -13.30
C ALA A 220 4.09 0.13 -12.41
N ARG A 221 5.11 -0.62 -12.85
CA ARG A 221 5.77 -1.66 -12.04
C ARG A 221 6.40 -1.04 -10.80
N SER A 222 7.16 0.04 -10.98
CA SER A 222 7.87 0.67 -9.88
C SER A 222 6.92 1.21 -8.81
N PHE A 223 5.85 1.91 -9.18
CA PHE A 223 4.90 2.40 -8.20
C PHE A 223 3.98 1.31 -7.64
N LEU A 224 3.39 0.45 -8.47
CA LEU A 224 2.32 -0.47 -8.05
C LEU A 224 2.86 -1.75 -7.41
N PHE A 225 4.06 -2.18 -7.79
CA PHE A 225 4.68 -3.43 -7.33
C PHE A 225 5.88 -3.18 -6.41
N GLU A 226 6.81 -2.33 -6.84
CA GLU A 226 7.98 -2.02 -6.01
C GLU A 226 7.63 -0.99 -4.94
N GLU A 227 6.60 -0.16 -5.14
CA GLU A 227 6.32 1.00 -4.29
C GLU A 227 7.57 1.86 -4.11
N GLN A 228 8.18 2.16 -5.26
CA GLN A 228 9.39 2.95 -5.41
C GLN A 228 9.06 4.15 -6.30
N ILE A 229 9.63 5.32 -5.99
CA ILE A 229 9.60 6.47 -6.90
C ILE A 229 10.72 6.22 -7.94
N PRO A 230 10.39 6.10 -9.23
CA PRO A 230 11.41 5.90 -10.28
C PRO A 230 12.47 6.99 -10.23
N SER A 231 13.74 6.65 -10.47
CA SER A 231 14.82 7.64 -10.49
C SER A 231 14.67 8.68 -11.60
N ASP A 232 13.97 8.31 -12.68
CA ASP A 232 13.63 9.15 -13.81
C ASP A 232 12.19 9.73 -13.70
N PHE A 233 11.58 9.68 -12.51
CA PHE A 233 10.24 10.21 -12.30
C PHE A 233 10.20 11.71 -12.60
N VAL A 234 9.32 12.08 -13.52
CA VAL A 234 9.05 13.48 -13.89
C VAL A 234 7.66 13.84 -13.38
N LYS A 235 7.60 14.83 -12.48
CA LYS A 235 6.33 15.38 -11.99
C LYS A 235 5.55 16.00 -13.15
N ALA A 236 4.22 16.05 -13.01
CA ALA A 236 3.38 16.80 -13.94
C ALA A 236 3.90 18.25 -14.09
N ALA A 237 3.88 18.78 -15.32
CA ALA A 237 4.39 20.14 -15.60
C ALA A 237 3.59 21.22 -14.85
N GLU A 238 2.27 21.03 -14.78
CA GLU A 238 1.35 21.84 -14.00
C GLU A 238 0.89 21.07 -12.76
N ALA A 239 0.67 21.78 -11.65
CA ALA A 239 0.23 21.14 -10.42
C ALA A 239 -1.15 20.48 -10.61
N VAL A 240 -1.27 19.21 -10.23
CA VAL A 240 -2.48 18.42 -10.49
C VAL A 240 -3.62 18.88 -9.56
N SER A 241 -4.57 19.62 -10.13
CA SER A 241 -5.73 20.22 -9.44
C SER A 241 -6.96 19.30 -9.39
N VAL A 242 -7.96 19.67 -8.59
CA VAL A 242 -9.25 18.96 -8.54
C VAL A 242 -9.92 18.99 -9.91
N ALA A 243 -9.77 20.08 -10.65
CA ALA A 243 -10.29 20.19 -12.02
C ALA A 243 -9.59 19.20 -12.97
N THR A 244 -8.27 19.07 -12.89
CA THR A 244 -7.48 18.12 -13.69
C THR A 244 -7.92 16.68 -13.41
N LEU A 245 -8.06 16.30 -12.13
CA LEU A 245 -8.52 14.97 -11.75
C LEU A 245 -9.97 14.71 -12.17
N THR A 246 -10.85 15.70 -12.03
CA THR A 246 -12.26 15.57 -12.43
C THR A 246 -12.38 15.35 -13.94
N ALA A 247 -11.60 16.08 -14.75
CA ALA A 247 -11.59 15.89 -16.20
C ALA A 247 -11.13 14.47 -16.58
N LYS A 248 -10.02 14.00 -15.98
CA LYS A 248 -9.52 12.63 -16.25
C LYS A 248 -10.46 11.54 -15.72
N TYR A 249 -11.13 11.77 -14.58
CA TYR A 249 -12.18 10.89 -14.07
C TYR A 249 -13.33 10.72 -15.08
N VAL A 250 -13.85 11.84 -15.64
CA VAL A 250 -14.92 11.79 -16.64
C VAL A 250 -14.49 11.03 -17.88
N GLU A 251 -13.26 11.26 -18.34
CA GLU A 251 -12.69 10.54 -19.49
C GLU A 251 -12.62 9.03 -19.22
N LEU A 252 -12.02 8.61 -18.10
CA LEU A 252 -11.91 7.21 -17.71
C LEU A 252 -13.29 6.54 -17.61
N VAL A 253 -14.27 7.19 -16.98
CA VAL A 253 -15.63 6.64 -16.85
C VAL A 253 -16.29 6.46 -18.22
N SER A 254 -16.07 7.38 -19.17
CA SER A 254 -16.64 7.25 -20.52
C SER A 254 -16.02 6.12 -21.35
N GLN A 255 -14.82 5.67 -20.99
CA GLN A 255 -14.10 4.56 -21.64
C GLN A 255 -14.21 3.23 -20.89
N ALA A 256 -15.01 3.17 -19.82
CA ALA A 256 -15.30 1.93 -19.07
C ALA A 256 -16.78 1.54 -19.20
N PRO A 257 -17.26 1.22 -20.42
CA PRO A 257 -18.65 0.81 -20.64
C PRO A 257 -18.98 -0.50 -19.93
#